data_AF-A0A940VKD3-F1
#
_entry.id   AF-A0A940VKD3-F1
#
_cell.length_a   1.000
_cell.length_b   1.000
_cell.length_c   1.000
_cell.angle_alpha   90.00
_cell.angle_beta   90.00
_cell.angle_gamma   90.00
#
_symmetry.space_group_name_H-M   'P 1'
#
loop_
_entity.id
_entity.type
_entity.pdbx_description
1 polymer ?
#
loop_
_entity_poly.entity_id
_entity_poly.type
_entity_poly.pdbx_seq_one_letter_code
_entity_poly.pdbx_strand_id
1 'polypeptide(L)'
;MSREKTVDEVREQFLEYVVALINYWDKSVEGTARYKLEGLAHSLLSTLDGCSSGLPRFIVAPYPHPDDKQFCIEIGDDYYAENNSKIKCDIAGGLHEQLCRYLKAKESKP
;
A
#
# COMPACT_ATOMS: atom_id res chain seq x y z
N MET A 1 -12.38 -26.71 -13.07
CA MET A 1 -11.22 -27.05 -12.21
C MET A 1 -10.58 -25.75 -11.73
N SER A 2 -10.16 -25.70 -10.47
CA SER A 2 -9.48 -24.53 -9.91
C SER A 2 -8.00 -24.52 -10.34
N ARG A 3 -7.45 -23.34 -10.63
CA ARG A 3 -6.01 -23.14 -10.91
C ARG A 3 -5.52 -21.88 -10.20
N GLU A 4 -4.21 -21.77 -10.05
CA GLU A 4 -3.58 -20.53 -9.62
C GLU A 4 -3.81 -19.42 -10.65
N LYS A 5 -3.95 -18.19 -10.15
CA LYS A 5 -3.99 -16.99 -10.99
C LYS A 5 -2.58 -16.69 -11.48
N THR A 6 -2.48 -16.28 -12.73
CA THR A 6 -1.24 -15.75 -13.29
C THR A 6 -0.95 -14.37 -12.72
N VAL A 7 0.30 -13.92 -12.84
CA VAL A 7 0.70 -12.57 -12.40
C VAL A 7 -0.13 -11.49 -13.10
N ASP A 8 -0.41 -11.65 -14.40
CA ASP A 8 -1.16 -10.68 -15.18
C ASP A 8 -2.62 -10.59 -14.71
N GLU A 9 -3.26 -11.72 -14.39
CA GLU A 9 -4.62 -11.73 -13.84
C GLU A 9 -4.69 -11.06 -12.46
N VAL A 10 -3.71 -11.32 -11.58
CA VAL A 10 -3.67 -10.67 -10.26
C VAL A 10 -3.46 -9.15 -10.42
N ARG A 11 -2.59 -8.75 -11.36
CA ARG A 11 -2.34 -7.34 -11.67
C ARG A 11 -3.60 -6.66 -12.21
N GLU A 12 -4.29 -7.29 -13.16
CA GLU A 12 -5.53 -6.77 -13.72
C GLU A 12 -6.59 -6.60 -12.64
N GLN A 13 -6.82 -7.61 -11.80
CA GLN A 13 -7.76 -7.53 -10.68
C GLN A 13 -7.43 -6.42 -9.69
N PHE A 14 -6.14 -6.23 -9.38
CA PHE A 14 -5.70 -5.14 -8.52
C PHE A 14 -6.01 -3.78 -9.17
N LEU A 15 -5.69 -3.59 -10.45
CA LEU A 15 -5.94 -2.34 -11.17
C LEU A 15 -7.44 -2.05 -11.34
N GLU A 16 -8.25 -3.06 -11.67
CA GLU A 16 -9.71 -2.95 -11.74
C GLU A 16 -10.28 -2.47 -10.39
N TYR A 17 -9.78 -3.02 -9.30
CA TYR A 17 -10.18 -2.61 -7.96
C TYR A 17 -9.78 -1.16 -7.64
N VAL A 18 -8.55 -0.75 -8.00
CA VAL A 18 -8.10 0.65 -7.86
C VAL A 18 -9.03 1.60 -8.63
N VAL A 19 -9.38 1.26 -9.87
CA VAL A 19 -10.31 2.06 -10.69
C VAL A 19 -11.69 2.12 -10.05
N ALA A 20 -12.18 1.00 -9.48
CA ALA A 20 -13.45 0.98 -8.76
C ALA A 20 -13.44 1.92 -7.54
N LEU A 21 -12.33 1.96 -6.77
CA LEU A 21 -12.18 2.90 -5.66
C LEU A 21 -12.16 4.37 -6.12
N ILE A 22 -11.45 4.68 -7.21
CA ILE A 22 -11.44 6.02 -7.79
C ILE A 22 -12.87 6.45 -8.15
N ASN A 23 -13.59 5.60 -8.88
CA ASN A 23 -14.96 5.87 -9.28
C ASN A 23 -15.91 6.03 -8.09
N TYR A 24 -15.70 5.25 -7.02
CA TYR A 24 -16.46 5.37 -5.78
C TYR A 24 -16.26 6.73 -5.11
N TRP A 25 -15.00 7.12 -4.89
CA TRP A 25 -14.66 8.37 -4.21
C TRP A 25 -14.96 9.61 -5.05
N ASP A 26 -14.83 9.53 -6.37
CA ASP A 26 -15.22 10.59 -7.30
C ASP A 26 -16.73 10.88 -7.21
N LYS A 27 -17.55 9.81 -7.27
CA LYS A 27 -19.03 9.90 -7.20
C LYS A 27 -19.59 10.20 -5.82
N SER A 28 -18.79 10.09 -4.75
CA SER A 28 -19.24 10.44 -3.41
C SER A 28 -19.72 11.90 -3.38
N VAL A 29 -20.95 12.14 -2.91
CA VAL A 29 -21.53 13.48 -2.82
C VAL A 29 -21.06 14.25 -1.59
N GLU A 30 -20.32 13.59 -0.69
CA GLU A 30 -19.93 14.14 0.59
C GLU A 30 -18.43 14.51 0.64
N GLY A 31 -18.15 15.59 1.38
CA GLY A 31 -16.81 15.99 1.75
C GLY A 31 -16.05 16.83 0.71
N THR A 32 -14.92 17.36 1.17
CA THR A 32 -13.99 18.13 0.32
C THR A 32 -13.19 17.20 -0.60
N ALA A 33 -12.52 17.75 -1.61
CA ALA A 33 -11.55 16.99 -2.41
C ALA A 33 -10.49 16.29 -1.53
N ARG A 34 -10.05 16.94 -0.45
CA ARG A 34 -9.11 16.36 0.52
C ARG A 34 -9.69 15.12 1.20
N TYR A 35 -10.93 15.19 1.69
CA TYR A 35 -11.62 14.06 2.33
C TYR A 35 -11.71 12.85 1.38
N LYS A 36 -12.05 13.08 0.11
CA LYS A 36 -12.11 12.02 -0.91
C LYS A 36 -10.75 11.36 -1.14
N LEU A 37 -9.67 12.14 -1.20
CA LEU A 37 -8.31 11.61 -1.38
C LEU A 37 -7.84 10.80 -0.17
N GLU A 38 -8.16 11.25 1.05
CA GLU A 38 -7.85 10.50 2.27
C GLU A 38 -8.63 9.19 2.35
N GLY A 39 -9.90 9.22 1.98
CA GLY A 39 -10.74 8.03 1.86
C GLY A 39 -10.19 7.04 0.83
N LEU A 40 -9.80 7.51 -0.35
CA LEU A 40 -9.18 6.68 -1.39
C LEU A 40 -7.88 6.04 -0.90
N ALA A 41 -6.99 6.83 -0.28
CA ALA A 41 -5.74 6.34 0.29
C ALA A 41 -6.00 5.28 1.38
N HIS A 42 -6.98 5.52 2.27
CA HIS A 42 -7.38 4.53 3.28
C HIS A 42 -7.88 3.24 2.64
N SER A 43 -8.79 3.30 1.66
CA SER A 43 -9.32 2.12 0.96
C SER A 43 -8.23 1.29 0.27
N LEU A 44 -7.25 1.96 -0.36
CA LEU A 44 -6.10 1.29 -0.97
C LEU A 44 -5.26 0.57 0.08
N LEU A 45 -4.93 1.23 1.19
CA LEU A 45 -4.16 0.61 2.28
C LEU A 45 -4.92 -0.55 2.92
N SER A 46 -6.23 -0.44 3.15
CA SER A 46 -7.06 -1.53 3.67
C SER A 46 -7.04 -2.75 2.75
N THR A 47 -6.91 -2.53 1.44
CA THR A 47 -6.80 -3.62 0.46
C THR A 47 -5.47 -4.35 0.59
N LEU A 48 -4.37 -3.59 0.69
CA LEU A 48 -3.05 -4.17 0.94
C LEU A 48 -3.02 -4.95 2.26
N ASP A 49 -3.70 -4.45 3.29
CA ASP A 49 -3.80 -5.09 4.61
C ASP A 49 -4.70 -6.35 4.63
N GLY A 50 -5.44 -6.63 3.56
CA GLY A 50 -6.34 -7.79 3.46
C GLY A 50 -7.74 -7.58 4.03
N CYS A 51 -8.17 -6.34 4.21
CA CYS A 51 -9.52 -5.99 4.67
C CYS A 51 -10.54 -5.81 3.52
N SER A 52 -10.12 -6.02 2.26
CA SER A 52 -11.01 -5.98 1.10
C SER A 52 -11.67 -7.33 0.85
N SER A 53 -12.93 -7.34 0.42
CA SER A 53 -13.68 -8.59 0.17
C SER A 53 -13.35 -9.28 -1.16
N GLY A 54 -12.56 -8.65 -2.04
CA GLY A 54 -12.34 -9.10 -3.42
C GLY A 54 -10.89 -9.39 -3.80
N LEU A 55 -9.93 -9.00 -2.96
CA LEU A 55 -8.51 -9.22 -3.19
C LEU A 55 -7.86 -9.83 -1.94
N PRO A 56 -6.81 -10.66 -2.11
CA PRO A 56 -6.06 -11.17 -0.97
C PRO A 56 -5.32 -10.03 -0.26
N ARG A 57 -4.84 -10.30 0.96
CA ARG A 57 -3.77 -9.49 1.55
C ARG A 57 -2.54 -9.54 0.65
N PHE A 58 -1.86 -8.39 0.52
CA PHE A 58 -0.59 -8.31 -0.20
C PHE A 58 0.58 -8.24 0.79
N ILE A 59 1.73 -8.73 0.33
CA ILE A 59 3.00 -8.46 0.98
C ILE A 59 3.45 -7.08 0.49
N VAL A 60 3.70 -6.17 1.43
CA VAL A 60 4.22 -4.83 1.14
C VAL A 60 5.57 -4.73 1.81
N ALA A 61 6.65 -4.95 1.05
CA ALA A 61 8.00 -4.93 1.58
C ALA A 61 8.93 -4.16 0.62
N PRO A 62 10.00 -3.52 1.13
CA PRO A 62 10.99 -2.86 0.28
C PRO A 62 11.63 -3.85 -0.70
N TYR A 63 11.88 -3.41 -1.94
CA TYR A 63 12.64 -4.20 -2.92
C TYR A 63 13.75 -3.32 -3.51
N PRO A 64 14.77 -2.97 -2.70
CA PRO A 64 15.84 -2.07 -3.11
C PRO A 64 16.70 -2.70 -4.22
N HIS A 65 17.44 -1.85 -4.94
CA HIS A 65 18.44 -2.32 -5.91
C HIS A 65 19.56 -3.09 -5.16
N PRO A 66 20.19 -4.12 -5.77
CA PRO A 66 21.27 -4.88 -5.12
C PRO A 66 22.43 -4.03 -4.59
N ASP A 67 22.72 -2.91 -5.25
CA ASP A 67 23.84 -2.03 -4.90
C ASP A 67 23.50 -0.99 -3.82
N ASP A 68 22.20 -0.76 -3.54
CA ASP A 68 21.76 0.32 -2.63
C ASP A 68 22.34 0.16 -1.23
N LYS A 69 22.44 -1.08 -0.75
CA LYS A 69 22.99 -1.35 0.58
C LYS A 69 24.45 -0.92 0.70
N GLN A 70 25.27 -1.29 -0.29
CA GLN A 70 26.69 -0.96 -0.28
C GLN A 70 26.87 0.56 -0.41
N PHE A 71 26.10 1.19 -1.29
CA PHE A 71 26.08 2.64 -1.45
C PHE A 71 25.72 3.37 -0.14
N CYS A 72 24.63 2.98 0.53
CA CYS A 72 24.22 3.57 1.81
C CYS A 72 25.30 3.40 2.89
N ILE A 73 25.96 2.24 2.97
CA ILE A 73 27.07 2.01 3.91
C ILE A 73 28.24 2.97 3.62
N GLU A 74 28.57 3.20 2.35
CA GLU A 74 29.68 4.09 1.94
C GLU A 74 29.43 5.56 2.28
N ILE A 75 28.19 6.02 2.17
CA ILE A 75 27.81 7.40 2.50
C ILE A 75 27.39 7.59 3.97
N GLY A 76 27.38 6.52 4.77
CA GLY A 76 26.99 6.55 6.18
C GLY A 76 25.49 6.75 6.42
N ASP A 77 24.65 6.20 5.55
CA ASP A 77 23.18 6.27 5.62
C ASP A 77 22.54 4.90 5.92
N ASP A 78 21.28 4.93 6.36
CA ASP A 78 20.49 3.73 6.62
C ASP A 78 20.06 3.06 5.30
N TYR A 79 19.93 1.73 5.30
CA TYR A 79 19.53 0.95 4.12
C TYR A 79 18.30 0.07 4.39
N TYR A 80 17.53 -0.18 3.34
CA TYR A 80 16.36 -1.06 3.40
C TYR A 80 16.74 -2.55 3.37
N ALA A 81 15.87 -3.40 3.90
CA ALA A 81 16.04 -4.84 3.85
C ALA A 81 15.90 -5.38 2.42
N GLU A 82 16.89 -6.15 1.96
CA GLU A 82 16.80 -6.89 0.71
C GLU A 82 15.80 -8.05 0.80
N ASN A 83 14.96 -8.18 -0.22
CA ASN A 83 13.94 -9.21 -0.35
C ASN A 83 14.21 -10.03 -1.61
N ASN A 84 14.73 -11.25 -1.49
CA ASN A 84 15.10 -12.10 -2.65
C ASN A 84 14.57 -13.53 -2.54
N SER A 85 14.60 -14.14 -1.35
CA SER A 85 14.07 -15.48 -1.09
C SER A 85 13.22 -15.58 0.17
N LYS A 86 13.48 -14.71 1.16
CA LYS A 86 12.70 -14.60 2.38
C LYS A 86 12.25 -13.16 2.54
N ILE A 87 10.95 -12.97 2.69
CA ILE A 87 10.37 -11.65 2.90
C ILE A 87 10.77 -11.12 4.29
N LYS A 88 11.30 -9.90 4.32
CA LYS A 88 11.71 -9.10 5.48
C LYS A 88 11.01 -7.75 5.39
N CYS A 89 10.65 -7.20 6.55
CA CYS A 89 10.01 -5.89 6.63
C CYS A 89 8.70 -5.81 5.80
N ASP A 90 7.85 -6.85 5.89
CA ASP A 90 6.46 -6.73 5.44
C ASP A 90 5.73 -5.75 6.37
N ILE A 91 5.35 -4.59 5.83
CA ILE A 91 4.69 -3.52 6.56
C ILE A 91 3.16 -3.58 6.46
N ALA A 92 2.60 -4.56 5.75
CA ALA A 92 1.15 -4.76 5.66
C ALA A 92 0.53 -5.32 6.95
N GLY A 93 -0.79 -5.24 7.04
CA GLY A 93 -1.62 -5.72 8.15
C GLY A 93 -2.04 -4.64 9.15
N GLY A 94 -1.89 -3.36 8.80
CA GLY A 94 -2.36 -2.26 9.64
C GLY A 94 -2.03 -0.85 9.12
N LEU A 95 -1.72 -0.71 7.83
CA LEU A 95 -1.37 0.56 7.21
C LEU A 95 -2.54 1.53 7.20
N HIS A 96 -3.77 1.04 6.99
CA HIS A 96 -4.95 1.90 6.96
C HIS A 96 -5.26 2.55 8.31
N GLU A 97 -5.10 1.84 9.44
CA GLU A 97 -5.23 2.44 10.77
C GLU A 97 -4.07 3.39 11.08
N GLN A 98 -2.86 3.04 10.63
CA GLN A 98 -1.69 3.91 10.78
C GLN A 98 -1.85 5.23 10.02
N LEU A 99 -2.43 5.22 8.83
CA LEU A 99 -2.73 6.44 8.07
C LEU A 99 -3.62 7.37 8.88
N CYS A 100 -4.69 6.85 9.47
CA CYS A 100 -5.60 7.64 10.32
C CYS A 100 -4.88 8.29 11.50
N ARG A 101 -3.96 7.56 12.13
CA ARG A 101 -3.14 8.09 13.24
C ARG A 101 -2.15 9.15 12.74
N TYR A 102 -1.54 8.92 11.59
CA TYR A 102 -0.54 9.82 11.00
C TYR A 102 -1.14 11.17 10.60
N LEU A 103 -2.32 11.17 9.97
CA LEU A 103 -3.03 12.39 9.59
C LEU A 103 -3.39 13.23 10.82
N LYS A 104 -4.03 12.63 11.84
CA LYS A 104 -4.37 13.30 13.10
C LYS A 104 -3.15 13.92 13.79
N ALA A 105 -2.02 13.21 13.79
CA ALA A 105 -0.78 13.69 14.39
C ALA A 105 -0.17 14.89 13.63
N LYS A 106 -0.39 14.99 12.31
CA LYS A 106 0.10 16.11 11.49
C LYS A 106 -0.78 17.35 11.61
N GLU A 107 -2.08 17.18 11.80
CA GLU A 107 -3.02 18.28 12.07
C GLU A 107 -2.81 18.91 13.46
N SER A 108 -2.23 18.16 14.40
CA SER A 108 -1.98 18.59 15.78
C SER A 108 -0.64 19.32 15.98
N LYS A 109 0.18 19.45 14.94
CA LYS A 109 1.44 20.22 15.01
C LYS A 109 1.15 21.67 14.58
N PRO A 110 1.45 22.67 15.43
CA PRO A 110 1.23 24.08 15.12
C PRO A 110 2.08 24.56 13.94
#